data_AF-A0A1B6MJ86-F1
#
_entry.id   AF-A0A1B6MJ86-F1
#
_cell.length_a   1.000
_cell.length_b   1.000
_cell.length_c   1.000
_cell.angle_alpha   90.00
_cell.angle_beta   90.00
_cell.angle_gamma   90.00
#
_symmetry.space_group_name_H-M   'P 1'
#
loop_
_entity.id
_entity.type
_entity.pdbx_description
1 polymer ?
#
loop_
_entity_poly.entity_id
_entity_poly.type
_entity_poly.pdbx_seq_one_letter_code
_entity_poly.pdbx_strand_id
1 'polypeptide(L)'
;SSAPYISGQTPLVGWLKPYMLPERFGVDVPKGFLDLRPPDYENLEQWVSKVSHTHSKQSQGQDKEKPRRQRRRRRKEMMELDLTTTSEDSVNEMGEVVENADTTQNGMGN
;
A
#
# COMPACT_ATOMS: atom_id res chain seq x y z
N SER A 1 26.92 24.94 19.96
CA SER A 1 26.40 23.93 19.00
C SER A 1 24.93 23.72 19.31
N SER A 2 24.02 23.99 18.38
CA SER A 2 22.58 23.76 18.61
C SER A 2 22.24 22.28 18.43
N ALA A 3 21.23 21.79 19.13
CA ALA A 3 20.70 20.44 18.90
C ALA A 3 20.03 20.38 17.51
N PRO A 4 20.30 19.35 16.69
CA PRO A 4 19.61 19.18 15.41
C PRO A 4 18.14 18.80 15.65
N TYR A 5 17.23 19.36 14.85
CA TYR A 5 15.83 18.95 14.86
C TYR A 5 15.70 17.55 14.24
N ILE A 6 15.10 16.62 14.99
CA ILE A 6 14.81 15.26 14.54
C ILE A 6 13.28 15.10 14.54
N SER A 7 12.71 14.87 13.36
CA SER A 7 11.28 14.62 13.22
C SER A 7 10.92 13.22 13.72
N GLY A 8 9.85 13.11 14.50
CA GLY A 8 9.34 11.83 14.99
C GLY A 8 8.94 11.91 16.46
N GLN A 9 8.47 10.79 16.99
CA GLN A 9 8.26 10.65 18.43
C GLN A 9 9.61 10.48 19.12
N THR A 10 9.83 11.24 20.20
CA THR A 10 11.06 11.16 20.98
C THR A 10 10.72 11.18 22.47
N PRO A 11 11.34 10.33 23.31
CA PRO A 11 11.15 10.36 24.76
C PRO A 11 11.81 11.60 25.39
N LEU A 12 12.64 12.34 24.64
CA LEU A 12 13.31 13.55 25.12
C LEU A 12 12.36 14.74 25.29
N VAL A 13 11.14 14.67 24.74
CA VAL A 13 10.15 15.75 24.81
C VAL A 13 8.79 15.14 25.18
N GLY A 14 8.20 15.64 26.27
CA GLY A 14 6.88 15.22 26.74
C GLY A 14 5.86 16.35 26.68
N TRP A 15 4.59 16.00 26.49
CA TRP A 15 3.47 16.93 26.53
C TRP A 15 2.57 16.60 27.72
N LEU A 16 2.37 17.57 28.61
CA LEU A 16 1.53 17.43 29.80
C LEU A 16 0.38 18.42 29.77
N LYS A 17 -0.76 18.01 30.33
CA LYS A 17 -1.86 18.95 30.58
C LYS A 17 -1.55 19.78 31.83
N PRO A 18 -1.98 21.04 31.91
CA PRO A 18 -1.69 21.92 33.04
C PRO A 18 -2.06 21.31 34.41
N TYR A 19 -3.19 20.61 34.51
CA TYR A 19 -3.63 19.99 35.75
C TYR A 19 -2.76 18.83 36.25
N MET A 20 -1.79 18.36 35.44
CA MET A 20 -0.82 17.32 35.80
C MET A 20 0.49 17.89 36.36
N LEU A 21 0.75 19.19 36.15
CA LEU A 21 2.00 19.82 36.54
C LEU A 21 2.24 19.81 38.05
N PRO A 22 1.22 20.03 38.92
CA PRO A 22 1.43 20.01 40.36
C PRO A 22 1.95 18.65 40.88
N GLU A 23 1.54 17.54 40.28
CA GLU A 23 1.91 16.19 40.72
C GLU A 23 3.39 15.89 40.52
N ARG A 24 3.96 16.30 39.38
CA ARG A 24 5.35 15.96 39.02
C ARG A 24 6.35 17.04 39.36
N PHE A 25 5.92 18.31 39.35
CA PHE A 25 6.81 19.45 39.48
C PHE A 25 6.52 20.30 40.71
N GLY A 26 5.45 20.04 41.46
CA GLY A 26 5.09 20.82 42.65
C GLY A 26 4.78 22.29 42.38
N VAL A 27 4.43 22.61 41.13
CA VAL A 27 4.13 23.98 40.71
C VAL A 27 2.66 24.32 40.93
N ASP A 28 2.40 25.54 41.35
CA ASP A 28 1.04 26.06 41.46
C ASP A 28 0.46 26.35 40.08
N VAL A 29 -0.81 25.99 39.90
CA VAL A 29 -1.50 26.11 38.62
C VAL A 29 -2.84 26.82 38.87
N PRO A 30 -3.17 27.86 38.09
CA PRO A 30 -4.44 28.56 38.27
C PRO A 30 -5.65 27.63 38.23
N LYS A 31 -6.62 27.87 39.13
CA LYS A 31 -7.77 26.99 39.35
C LYS A 31 -8.54 26.65 38.06
N GLY A 32 -8.67 27.59 37.13
CA GLY A 32 -9.36 27.35 35.85
C GLY A 32 -8.77 26.21 35.02
N PHE A 33 -7.47 25.92 35.18
CA PHE A 33 -6.83 24.78 34.53
C PHE A 33 -6.99 23.47 35.29
N LEU A 34 -7.09 23.54 36.62
CA LEU A 34 -7.39 22.39 37.47
C LEU A 34 -8.82 21.90 37.27
N ASP A 35 -9.75 22.83 37.05
CA ASP A 35 -11.17 22.52 36.80
C ASP A 35 -11.39 21.79 35.46
N LEU A 36 -10.41 21.80 34.55
CA LEU A 36 -10.42 21.03 33.29
C LEU A 36 -10.00 19.56 33.47
N ARG A 37 -9.66 19.16 34.69
CA ARG A 37 -9.28 17.78 34.99
C ARG A 37 -10.47 16.84 34.72
N PRO A 38 -10.31 15.81 33.89
CA PRO A 38 -11.34 14.81 33.67
C PRO A 38 -11.69 14.07 34.97
N PRO A 39 -12.95 13.65 35.15
CA PRO A 39 -13.36 12.91 36.36
C PRO A 39 -12.73 11.51 36.45
N ASP A 40 -12.25 10.95 35.33
CA ASP A 40 -11.55 9.67 35.25
C ASP A 40 -10.02 9.82 35.34
N TYR A 41 -9.52 11.02 35.64
CA TYR A 41 -8.10 11.27 35.84
C TYR A 41 -7.72 11.11 37.31
N GLU A 42 -7.01 10.03 37.61
CA GLU A 42 -6.50 9.72 38.95
C GLU A 42 -5.10 10.31 39.18
N ASN A 43 -4.16 10.02 38.27
CA ASN A 43 -2.78 10.49 38.33
C ASN A 43 -2.07 10.41 36.96
N LEU A 44 -0.90 11.04 36.89
CA LEU A 44 -0.07 11.08 35.69
C LEU A 44 0.33 9.69 35.16
N GLU A 45 0.72 8.76 36.03
CA GLU A 45 1.23 7.44 35.62
C GLU A 45 0.16 6.57 34.95
N GLN A 46 -1.05 6.57 35.52
CA GLN A 46 -2.21 5.89 34.94
C GLN A 46 -2.64 6.55 33.63
N TRP A 47 -2.57 7.88 33.55
CA TRP A 47 -2.87 8.60 32.32
C TRP A 47 -1.89 8.27 31.18
N VAL A 48 -0.58 8.26 31.47
CA VAL A 48 0.45 7.91 30.47
C VAL A 48 0.28 6.46 30.01
N SER A 49 -0.02 5.55 30.92
CA SER A 49 -0.37 4.16 30.58
C SER A 49 -1.57 4.09 29.64
N LYS A 50 -2.64 4.84 29.91
CA LYS A 50 -3.84 4.87 29.05
C LYS A 50 -3.56 5.41 27.64
N VAL A 51 -2.75 6.46 27.52
CA VAL A 51 -2.49 7.17 26.25
C VAL A 51 -1.39 6.51 25.42
N SER A 52 -0.37 5.89 26.02
CA SER A 52 0.72 5.22 25.27
C SER A 52 0.24 4.07 24.39
N HIS A 53 -0.81 3.34 24.80
CA HIS A 53 -1.35 2.20 24.06
C HIS A 53 -2.18 2.59 22.82
N THR A 54 -2.63 3.84 22.71
CA THR A 54 -3.46 4.31 21.59
C THR A 54 -2.62 4.82 20.43
N HIS A 55 -1.44 5.40 20.70
CA HIS A 55 -0.60 6.03 19.68
C HIS A 55 0.44 5.11 19.03
N SER A 56 0.66 3.90 19.54
CA SER A 56 1.59 2.91 18.96
C SER A 56 1.08 2.27 17.66
N LYS A 57 -0.22 2.37 17.35
CA LYS A 57 -0.83 1.76 16.16
C LYS A 57 -0.65 2.58 14.89
N GLN A 58 -0.29 3.87 15.00
CA GLN A 58 -0.28 4.80 13.87
C GLN A 58 1.09 4.87 13.15
N SER A 59 2.17 4.39 13.77
CA SER A 59 3.51 4.33 13.18
C SER A 59 3.82 3.05 12.39
N GLN A 60 2.97 2.01 12.50
CA GLN A 60 3.10 0.73 11.76
C GLN A 60 2.46 0.77 10.36
N GLY A 61 2.40 1.96 9.74
CA GLY A 61 1.76 2.20 8.45
C GLY A 61 2.70 2.35 7.25
N GLN A 62 4.02 2.34 7.45
CA GLN A 62 4.98 2.60 6.36
C GLN A 62 5.56 1.36 5.66
N ASP A 63 5.07 0.15 5.95
CA ASP A 63 5.63 -1.10 5.39
C ASP A 63 4.62 -2.00 4.63
N LYS A 64 3.46 -1.49 4.23
CA LYS A 64 2.45 -2.27 3.46
C LYS A 64 2.39 -1.98 1.96
N GLU A 65 3.47 -1.47 1.36
CA GLU A 65 3.53 -1.26 -0.10
C GLU A 65 3.82 -2.54 -0.91
N LYS A 66 4.05 -3.68 -0.25
CA LYS A 66 4.50 -4.91 -0.93
C LYS A 66 3.43 -5.76 -1.67
N PRO A 67 2.13 -5.81 -1.29
CA PRO A 67 1.18 -6.67 -2.02
C PRO A 67 0.62 -6.03 -3.30
N ARG A 68 0.51 -4.69 -3.37
CA ARG A 68 -0.07 -4.01 -4.55
C ARG A 68 0.86 -4.05 -5.76
N ARG A 69 2.16 -3.92 -5.53
CA ARG A 69 3.19 -3.90 -6.59
C ARG A 69 3.40 -5.29 -7.19
N GLN A 70 3.35 -6.35 -6.38
CA GLN A 70 3.44 -7.74 -6.84
C GLN A 70 2.21 -8.16 -7.66
N ARG A 71 1.01 -7.74 -7.25
CA ARG A 71 -0.24 -8.01 -8.00
C ARG A 71 -0.27 -7.31 -9.36
N ARG A 72 0.29 -6.08 -9.47
CA ARG A 72 0.46 -5.40 -10.77
C ARG A 72 1.47 -6.11 -11.68
N ARG A 73 2.58 -6.61 -11.13
CA ARG A 73 3.58 -7.37 -11.89
C ARG A 73 3.02 -8.68 -12.44
N ARG A 74 2.40 -9.51 -11.58
CA ARG A 74 1.76 -10.77 -12.00
C ARG A 74 0.69 -10.58 -13.07
N ARG A 75 -0.11 -9.51 -12.96
CA ARG A 75 -1.13 -9.20 -13.97
C ARG A 75 -0.52 -8.79 -15.32
N LYS A 76 0.65 -8.13 -15.31
CA LYS A 76 1.37 -7.77 -16.54
C LYS A 76 1.99 -9.00 -17.21
N GLU A 77 2.64 -9.88 -16.44
CA GLU A 77 3.21 -11.14 -16.93
C GLU A 77 2.15 -12.07 -17.54
N MET A 78 0.97 -12.16 -16.92
CA MET A 78 -0.14 -12.97 -17.45
C MET A 78 -0.68 -12.45 -18.79
N MET A 79 -0.72 -11.12 -18.99
CA MET A 79 -1.13 -10.53 -20.27
C MET A 79 -0.06 -10.68 -21.39
N GLU A 80 1.21 -10.82 -21.02
CA GLU A 80 2.31 -10.98 -21.97
C GLU A 80 2.35 -12.40 -22.56
N LEU A 81 2.01 -13.42 -21.75
CA LEU A 81 1.89 -14.82 -22.18
C LEU A 81 0.80 -15.03 -23.26
N ASP A 82 -0.35 -14.34 -23.14
CA ASP A 82 -1.43 -14.43 -24.13
C ASP A 82 -1.06 -13.79 -25.47
N LEU A 83 -0.15 -12.80 -25.48
CA LEU A 83 0.29 -12.13 -26.72
C LEU A 83 1.29 -13.00 -27.52
N THR A 84 2.04 -13.88 -26.86
CA THR A 84 3.04 -14.75 -27.52
C THR A 84 2.45 -16.06 -28.04
N THR A 85 1.25 -16.45 -27.61
CA THR A 85 0.66 -17.75 -27.97
C THR A 85 -0.30 -17.70 -29.17
N THR A 86 -0.52 -16.53 -29.78
CA THR A 86 -1.51 -16.36 -30.87
C THR A 86 -0.90 -16.13 -32.26
N SER A 87 0.40 -16.39 -32.45
CA SER A 87 1.07 -16.22 -33.76
C SER A 87 1.60 -17.51 -34.40
N GLU A 88 1.23 -18.70 -33.91
CA GLU A 88 1.66 -19.96 -34.55
C GLU A 88 0.52 -20.88 -34.99
N ASP A 89 -0.73 -20.42 -35.02
CA ASP A 89 -1.83 -21.21 -35.58
C ASP A 89 -2.94 -20.32 -36.14
N SER A 90 -2.76 -19.86 -37.39
CA SER A 90 -3.80 -19.70 -38.42
C SER A 90 -3.42 -18.62 -39.43
N VAL A 91 -2.89 -19.05 -40.58
CA VAL A 91 -3.45 -18.64 -41.88
C VAL A 91 -3.43 -19.86 -42.79
N ASN A 92 -4.62 -20.43 -42.99
CA ASN A 92 -4.90 -21.38 -44.06
C ASN A 92 -4.71 -20.70 -45.43
N GLU A 93 -4.24 -21.52 -46.38
CA GLU A 93 -4.78 -21.62 -47.75
C GLU A 93 -4.63 -20.41 -48.68
N MET A 94 -3.61 -20.40 -49.54
CA MET A 94 -3.64 -19.78 -50.87
C MET A 94 -2.31 -19.96 -51.64
N GLY A 95 -2.30 -20.73 -52.73
CA GLY A 95 -1.20 -20.70 -53.72
C GLY A 95 -0.91 -21.98 -54.51
N GLU A 96 -1.63 -22.12 -55.64
CA GLU A 96 -1.42 -22.91 -56.86
C GLU A 96 -0.14 -23.74 -57.17
N VAL A 97 -0.43 -24.91 -57.78
CA VAL A 97 0.10 -25.53 -59.03
C VAL A 97 1.54 -26.03 -59.06
N VAL A 98 1.71 -27.37 -59.25
CA VAL A 98 2.41 -27.98 -60.41
C VAL A 98 1.85 -29.39 -60.70
N GLU A 99 1.38 -29.57 -61.94
CA GLU A 99 1.27 -30.73 -62.86
C GLU A 99 1.08 -32.17 -62.34
N ASN A 100 0.11 -32.88 -62.92
CA ASN A 100 0.40 -33.88 -63.97
C ASN A 100 -0.85 -34.18 -64.82
N ALA A 101 -0.61 -34.29 -66.13
CA ALA A 101 -1.58 -34.36 -67.20
C ALA A 101 -2.52 -35.57 -67.13
N ASP A 102 -3.82 -35.34 -67.32
CA ASP A 102 -4.70 -36.35 -67.92
C ASP A 102 -5.19 -35.83 -69.27
N THR A 103 -4.71 -36.49 -70.31
CA THR A 103 -5.19 -36.39 -71.68
C THR A 103 -6.51 -37.15 -71.75
N THR A 104 -7.61 -36.50 -72.18
CA THR A 104 -8.53 -37.04 -73.21
C THR A 104 -9.55 -35.98 -73.65
N GLN A 105 -9.26 -35.46 -74.85
CA GLN A 105 -10.11 -34.93 -75.92
C GLN A 105 -11.55 -34.44 -75.63
N ASN A 106 -11.75 -33.16 -75.98
CA ASN A 106 -13.01 -32.59 -76.44
C ASN A 106 -13.42 -33.13 -77.83
N GLY A 107 -14.74 -33.18 -78.07
CA GLY A 107 -15.37 -33.01 -79.39
C GLY A 107 -15.84 -34.31 -80.05
N MET A 108 -16.94 -34.34 -80.80
CA MET A 108 -17.86 -33.32 -81.32
C MET A 108 -19.08 -34.07 -81.87
N GLY A 109 -20.24 -33.42 -81.96
CA GLY A 109 -21.29 -33.87 -82.87
C GLY A 109 -22.62 -33.20 -82.59
N ASN A 110 -23.01 -32.30 -83.49
CA ASN A 110 -24.37 -31.75 -83.60
C ASN A 110 -25.44 -32.85 -83.74
#